data_AF-V7AQY1-F1
#
_entry.id   AF-V7AQY1-F1
#
_cell.length_a   1.000
_cell.length_b   1.000
_cell.length_c   1.000
_cell.angle_alpha   90.00
_cell.angle_beta   90.00
_cell.angle_gamma   90.00
#
_symmetry.space_group_name_H-M   'P 1'
#
loop_
_entity.id
_entity.type
_entity.pdbx_description
1 polymer ?
#
loop_
_entity_poly.entity_id
_entity_poly.type
_entity_poly.pdbx_seq_one_letter_code
_entity_poly.pdbx_strand_id
1 'polypeptide(L)'
;MFANVSSDKVAIGRSLALPVYFGDSGSREVLHKVGAERASAAAVTLDSPGANYRTLWALSKNFPSVKTFVRAHDVNHGLNLEKAGATAVVPETLEPSLQLAAAVLAQAKLPTSEIAATINEFRCRHLSELTELSETNGNSFGYVGSKPNSSDDTQVSEGKLAT
;
A
#
# COMPACT_ATOMS: atom_id res chain seq x y z
N MET A 1 -9.99 -7.34 12.59
CA MET A 1 -10.80 -6.50 13.51
C MET A 1 -10.81 -5.10 12.95
N PHE A 2 -11.94 -4.40 12.98
CA PHE A 2 -12.07 -3.10 12.31
C PHE A 2 -12.47 -2.02 13.33
N ALA A 3 -11.84 -0.86 13.28
CA ALA A 3 -12.22 0.33 14.06
C ALA A 3 -12.71 1.43 13.11
N ASN A 4 -13.81 2.09 13.46
CA ASN A 4 -14.33 3.21 12.68
C ASN A 4 -14.97 4.28 13.58
N VAL A 5 -14.86 5.54 13.17
CA VAL A 5 -15.46 6.69 13.85
C VAL A 5 -16.86 7.01 13.36
N SER A 6 -17.32 6.40 12.25
CA SER A 6 -18.69 6.56 11.73
C SER A 6 -19.61 5.48 12.30
N SER A 7 -20.67 5.90 12.99
CA SER A 7 -21.67 5.01 13.57
C SER A 7 -22.39 4.19 12.49
N ASP A 8 -22.69 4.80 11.35
CA ASP A 8 -23.37 4.14 10.22
C ASP A 8 -22.52 3.01 9.64
N LYS A 9 -21.22 3.26 9.43
CA LYS A 9 -20.28 2.23 8.95
C LYS A 9 -20.16 1.08 9.96
N VAL A 10 -20.21 1.36 11.26
CA VAL A 10 -20.20 0.34 12.31
C VAL A 10 -21.51 -0.46 12.33
N ALA A 11 -22.66 0.19 12.16
CA ALA A 11 -23.96 -0.47 12.12
C ALA A 11 -24.05 -1.46 10.95
N ILE A 12 -23.58 -1.05 9.76
CA ILE A 12 -23.47 -1.92 8.58
C ILE A 12 -22.50 -3.07 8.84
N GLY A 13 -21.33 -2.80 9.41
CA GLY A 13 -20.37 -3.86 9.73
C GLY A 13 -20.91 -4.89 10.72
N ARG A 14 -21.67 -4.43 11.73
CA ARG A 14 -22.33 -5.30 12.71
C ARG A 14 -23.45 -6.13 12.11
N SER A 15 -24.24 -5.59 11.18
CA SER A 15 -25.28 -6.36 10.48
C SER A 15 -24.68 -7.47 9.61
N LEU A 16 -23.44 -7.29 9.14
CA LEU A 16 -22.64 -8.31 8.46
C LEU A 16 -21.88 -9.26 9.40
N ALA A 17 -22.17 -9.23 10.71
CA ALA A 17 -21.50 -10.03 11.73
C ALA A 17 -19.97 -9.86 11.78
N LEU A 18 -19.45 -8.71 11.32
CA LEU A 18 -18.02 -8.41 11.37
C LEU A 18 -17.63 -7.87 12.77
N PRO A 19 -16.41 -8.17 13.24
CA PRO A 19 -15.90 -7.66 14.52
C PRO A 19 -15.48 -6.18 14.36
N VAL A 20 -16.47 -5.27 14.45
CA VAL A 20 -16.32 -3.83 14.24
C VAL A 20 -16.55 -3.04 15.52
N TYR A 21 -15.66 -2.09 15.78
CA TYR A 21 -15.58 -1.28 16.98
C TYR A 21 -15.74 0.19 16.63
N PHE A 22 -16.52 0.89 17.44
CA PHE A 22 -16.72 2.32 17.29
C PHE A 22 -15.71 3.09 18.15
N GLY A 23 -15.00 4.05 17.56
CA GLY A 23 -14.07 4.92 18.30
C GLY A 23 -13.00 5.57 17.42
N ASP A 24 -12.24 6.51 18.00
CA ASP A 24 -11.06 7.10 17.36
C ASP A 24 -9.90 6.09 17.36
N SER A 25 -9.43 5.72 16.18
CA SER A 25 -8.30 4.80 15.99
C SER A 25 -6.97 5.34 16.55
N GLY A 26 -6.87 6.65 16.81
CA GLY A 26 -5.73 7.23 17.52
C GLY A 26 -5.74 6.99 19.04
N SER A 27 -6.87 6.55 19.61
CA SER A 27 -6.99 6.31 21.04
C SER A 27 -6.43 4.95 21.43
N ARG A 28 -5.51 4.95 22.41
CA ARG A 28 -4.94 3.72 23.00
C ARG A 28 -6.02 2.76 23.49
N GLU A 29 -7.09 3.26 24.10
CA GLU A 29 -8.17 2.42 24.62
C GLU A 29 -8.91 1.69 23.50
N VAL A 30 -9.15 2.37 22.39
CA VAL A 30 -9.79 1.77 21.20
C VAL A 30 -8.85 0.73 20.61
N LEU A 31 -7.57 1.05 20.44
CA LEU A 31 -6.54 0.13 19.94
C LEU A 31 -6.42 -1.14 20.80
N HIS A 32 -6.47 -1.00 22.13
CA HIS A 32 -6.46 -2.14 23.04
C HIS A 32 -7.74 -2.98 22.94
N LYS A 33 -8.92 -2.33 22.86
CA LYS A 33 -10.20 -3.02 22.64
C LYS A 33 -10.24 -3.77 21.32
N VAL A 34 -9.58 -3.26 20.28
CA VAL A 34 -9.40 -3.98 19.01
C VAL A 34 -8.29 -5.02 19.03
N GLY A 35 -7.71 -5.31 20.19
CA GLY A 35 -6.70 -6.34 20.35
C GLY A 35 -5.42 -6.06 19.56
N ALA A 36 -5.04 -4.78 19.41
CA ALA A 36 -3.83 -4.40 18.67
C ALA A 36 -2.58 -5.13 19.21
N GLU A 37 -2.50 -5.36 20.53
CA GLU A 37 -1.39 -6.08 21.18
C GLU A 37 -1.13 -7.49 20.63
N ARG A 38 -2.20 -8.16 20.17
CA ARG A 38 -2.18 -9.54 19.64
C ARG A 38 -2.32 -9.56 18.11
N ALA A 39 -2.36 -8.41 17.46
CA ALA A 39 -2.47 -8.30 16.01
C ALA A 39 -1.10 -8.56 15.37
N SER A 40 -1.08 -9.33 14.28
CA SER A 40 0.14 -9.51 13.47
C SER A 40 0.42 -8.30 12.56
N ALA A 41 -0.63 -7.60 12.16
CA ALA A 41 -0.56 -6.41 11.32
C ALA A 41 -1.79 -5.51 11.53
N ALA A 42 -1.63 -4.23 11.25
CA ALA A 42 -2.69 -3.22 11.24
C ALA A 42 -2.71 -2.48 9.89
N ALA A 43 -3.88 -2.44 9.25
CA ALA A 43 -4.11 -1.61 8.07
C ALA A 43 -4.79 -0.30 8.50
N VAL A 44 -4.17 0.84 8.23
CA VAL A 44 -4.65 2.17 8.58
C VAL A 44 -5.09 2.89 7.31
N THR A 45 -6.39 3.08 7.17
CA THR A 45 -7.02 3.56 5.93
C THR A 45 -7.95 4.75 6.17
N LEU A 46 -7.59 5.66 7.08
CA LEU A 46 -8.43 6.81 7.46
C LEU A 46 -8.36 7.89 6.39
N ASP A 47 -9.46 8.66 6.27
CA ASP A 47 -9.61 9.67 5.22
C ASP A 47 -8.83 10.96 5.53
N SER A 48 -8.48 11.22 6.79
CA SER A 48 -7.72 12.41 7.19
C SER A 48 -6.23 12.08 7.37
N PRO A 49 -5.31 12.83 6.73
CA PRO A 49 -3.87 12.69 6.96
C PRO A 49 -3.47 12.77 8.45
N GLY A 50 -4.06 13.71 9.18
CA GLY A 50 -3.80 13.86 10.61
C GLY A 50 -4.27 12.65 11.42
N ALA A 51 -5.40 12.03 11.05
CA ALA A 51 -5.89 10.84 11.73
C ALA A 51 -5.02 9.60 11.44
N ASN A 52 -4.54 9.45 10.19
CA ASN A 52 -3.57 8.40 9.83
C ASN A 52 -2.30 8.53 10.66
N TYR A 53 -1.72 9.73 10.72
CA TYR A 53 -0.51 9.99 11.48
C TYR A 53 -0.69 9.68 12.98
N ARG A 54 -1.77 10.18 13.60
CA ARG A 54 -2.03 9.91 15.03
C ARG A 54 -2.21 8.43 15.33
N THR A 55 -2.93 7.71 14.46
CA THR A 55 -3.16 6.27 14.61
C THR A 55 -1.85 5.49 14.48
N LEU A 56 -1.05 5.82 13.47
CA LEU A 56 0.26 5.22 13.25
C LEU A 56 1.21 5.48 14.43
N TRP A 57 1.27 6.72 14.90
CA TRP A 57 2.07 7.08 16.07
C TRP A 57 1.64 6.33 17.33
N ALA A 58 0.32 6.21 17.56
CA ALA A 58 -0.22 5.45 18.68
C ALA A 58 0.11 3.95 18.59
N LEU A 59 0.03 3.36 17.38
CA LEU A 59 0.43 1.97 17.13
C LEU A 59 1.93 1.77 17.36
N SER A 60 2.78 2.60 16.76
CA SER A 60 4.24 2.54 16.91
C SER A 60 4.68 2.68 18.37
N LYS A 61 4.06 3.61 19.12
CA LYS A 61 4.40 3.87 20.52
C LYS A 61 3.92 2.80 21.49
N ASN A 62 2.71 2.28 21.33
CA ASN A 62 2.10 1.37 22.31
C ASN A 62 2.24 -0.11 21.92
N PHE A 63 2.38 -0.41 20.63
CA PHE A 63 2.35 -1.76 20.07
C PHE A 63 3.46 -1.94 19.01
N PRO A 64 4.76 -1.83 19.40
CA PRO A 64 5.88 -1.86 18.45
C PRO A 64 6.04 -3.20 17.71
N SER A 65 5.41 -4.28 18.18
CA SER A 65 5.39 -5.58 17.51
C SER A 65 4.46 -5.64 16.29
N VAL A 66 3.55 -4.68 16.15
CA VAL A 66 2.51 -4.69 15.11
C VAL A 66 3.04 -4.02 13.85
N LYS A 67 3.05 -4.75 12.74
CA LYS A 67 3.38 -4.19 11.42
C LYS A 67 2.26 -3.30 10.93
N THR A 68 2.58 -2.10 10.45
CA THR A 68 1.58 -1.09 10.07
C THR A 68 1.61 -0.82 8.57
N PHE A 69 0.46 -0.97 7.93
CA PHE A 69 0.26 -0.73 6.50
C PHE A 69 -0.68 0.45 6.35
N VAL A 70 -0.24 1.54 5.72
CA VAL A 70 -0.99 2.80 5.73
C VAL A 70 -1.36 3.23 4.32
N ARG A 71 -2.62 3.64 4.13
CA ARG A 71 -3.05 4.34 2.91
C ARG A 71 -2.63 5.81 3.02
N ALA A 72 -1.81 6.26 2.07
CA ALA A 72 -1.46 7.67 1.93
C ALA A 72 -2.37 8.36 0.89
N HIS A 73 -2.59 9.65 1.09
CA HIS A 73 -3.29 10.50 0.10
C HIS A 73 -2.41 10.76 -1.12
N ASP A 74 -1.16 11.10 -0.86
CA ASP A 74 -0.16 11.44 -1.87
C ASP A 74 1.23 10.96 -1.45
N VAL A 75 2.20 11.16 -2.33
CA VAL A 75 3.60 10.75 -2.13
C VAL A 75 4.24 11.45 -0.92
N ASN A 76 4.02 12.75 -0.74
CA ASN A 76 4.63 13.52 0.35
C ASN A 76 4.09 13.08 1.71
N HIS A 77 2.79 12.86 1.80
CA HIS A 77 2.13 12.29 2.95
C HIS A 77 2.65 10.87 3.20
N GLY A 78 2.88 10.09 2.15
CA GLY A 78 3.47 8.76 2.27
C GLY A 78 4.84 8.77 2.92
N LEU A 79 5.75 9.61 2.42
CA LEU A 79 7.09 9.79 2.99
C LEU A 79 7.05 10.22 4.47
N ASN A 80 6.07 11.04 4.87
CA ASN A 80 5.90 11.44 6.27
C ASN A 80 5.41 10.29 7.16
N LEU A 81 4.53 9.41 6.64
CA LEU A 81 4.05 8.24 7.35
C LEU A 81 5.16 7.19 7.51
N GLU A 82 6.00 7.01 6.50
CA GLU A 82 7.19 6.17 6.61
C GLU A 82 8.13 6.64 7.72
N LYS A 83 8.45 7.95 7.74
CA LYS A 83 9.25 8.56 8.81
C LYS A 83 8.63 8.39 10.20
N ALA A 84 7.31 8.26 10.28
CA ALA A 84 6.59 8.00 11.52
C ALA A 84 6.60 6.52 11.94
N GLY A 85 7.20 5.63 11.14
CA GLY A 85 7.36 4.20 11.45
C GLY A 85 6.35 3.28 10.76
N ALA A 86 5.75 3.70 9.65
CA ALA A 86 4.94 2.80 8.83
C ALA A 86 5.82 1.66 8.26
N THR A 87 5.31 0.42 8.29
CA THR A 87 6.00 -0.72 7.66
C THR A 87 5.89 -0.66 6.15
N ALA A 88 4.74 -0.26 5.62
CA ALA A 88 4.58 0.02 4.20
C ALA A 88 3.47 1.04 3.99
N VAL A 89 3.62 1.85 2.94
CA VAL A 89 2.67 2.89 2.59
C VAL A 89 2.21 2.73 1.16
N VAL A 90 0.92 2.91 0.93
CA VAL A 90 0.33 2.82 -0.42
C VAL A 90 -0.42 4.12 -0.73
N PRO A 91 0.03 4.91 -1.72
CA PRO A 91 -0.71 6.07 -2.19
C PRO A 91 -2.02 5.66 -2.85
N GLU A 92 -3.13 6.28 -2.46
CA GLU A 92 -4.44 5.99 -3.03
C GLU A 92 -4.64 6.59 -4.42
N THR A 93 -3.89 7.63 -4.75
CA THR A 93 -3.99 8.38 -6.01
C THR A 93 -3.26 7.70 -7.16
N LEU A 94 -2.37 6.74 -6.90
CA LEU A 94 -1.55 6.10 -7.93
C LEU A 94 -2.39 5.29 -8.91
N GLU A 95 -3.14 4.30 -8.41
CA GLU A 95 -3.88 3.37 -9.28
C GLU A 95 -5.01 4.06 -10.07
N PRO A 96 -5.81 4.99 -9.49
CA PRO A 96 -6.77 5.77 -10.26
C PRO A 96 -6.13 6.62 -11.36
N SER A 97 -4.95 7.20 -11.10
CA SER A 97 -4.21 7.98 -12.10
C SER A 97 -3.69 7.10 -13.24
N LEU A 98 -3.22 5.88 -12.93
CA LEU A 98 -2.81 4.90 -13.94
C LEU A 98 -3.99 4.42 -14.78
N GLN A 99 -5.15 4.19 -14.18
CA GLN A 99 -6.37 3.85 -14.92
C GLN A 99 -6.79 4.98 -15.86
N LEU A 100 -6.72 6.23 -15.41
CA LEU A 100 -6.98 7.39 -16.27
C LEU A 100 -5.98 7.48 -17.42
N ALA A 101 -4.69 7.30 -17.15
CA ALA A 101 -3.65 7.30 -18.18
C ALA A 101 -3.89 6.19 -19.22
N ALA A 102 -4.25 4.97 -18.77
CA ALA A 102 -4.59 3.87 -19.66
C ALA A 102 -5.78 4.21 -20.57
N ALA A 103 -6.83 4.84 -20.02
CA ALA A 103 -8.00 5.28 -20.79
C ALA A 103 -7.62 6.34 -21.83
N VAL A 104 -6.76 7.31 -21.47
CA VAL A 104 -6.27 8.33 -22.41
C VAL A 104 -5.44 7.71 -23.53
N LEU A 105 -4.53 6.79 -23.22
CA LEU A 105 -3.72 6.10 -24.22
C LEU A 105 -4.56 5.20 -25.15
N ALA A 106 -5.62 4.58 -24.62
CA ALA A 106 -6.56 3.82 -25.43
C ALA A 106 -7.29 4.71 -26.44
N GLN A 107 -7.68 5.92 -26.03
CA GLN A 107 -8.29 6.92 -26.93
C GLN A 107 -7.31 7.43 -27.99
N ALA A 108 -6.01 7.47 -27.67
CA ALA A 108 -4.94 7.77 -28.62
C ALA A 108 -4.62 6.62 -29.59
N LYS A 109 -5.38 5.51 -29.54
CA LYS A 109 -5.27 4.33 -30.41
C LYS A 109 -3.95 3.56 -30.28
N LEU A 110 -3.30 3.61 -29.12
CA LEU A 110 -2.16 2.73 -28.84
C LEU A 110 -2.61 1.27 -28.69
N PRO A 111 -1.76 0.29 -29.04
CA PRO A 111 -2.03 -1.12 -28.81
C PRO A 111 -2.20 -1.41 -27.30
N THR A 112 -3.17 -2.25 -26.96
CA THR A 112 -3.44 -2.62 -25.55
C THR A 112 -2.22 -3.24 -24.86
N SER A 113 -1.38 -3.98 -25.60
CA SER A 113 -0.13 -4.55 -25.09
C SER A 113 0.88 -3.47 -24.69
N GLU A 114 1.02 -2.42 -25.48
CA GLU A 114 1.90 -1.29 -25.17
C GLU A 114 1.38 -0.50 -23.97
N ILE A 115 0.06 -0.24 -23.92
CA ILE A 115 -0.56 0.45 -22.78
C ILE A 115 -0.31 -0.35 -21.49
N ALA A 116 -0.54 -1.67 -21.50
CA ALA A 116 -0.32 -2.51 -20.33
C ALA A 116 1.15 -2.52 -19.90
N ALA A 117 2.08 -2.60 -20.85
CA ALA A 117 3.51 -2.56 -20.58
C ALA A 117 3.93 -1.22 -19.96
N THR A 118 3.52 -0.08 -20.55
CA THR A 118 3.85 1.26 -20.04
C THR A 118 3.27 1.52 -18.66
N ILE A 119 2.00 1.12 -18.42
CA ILE A 119 1.36 1.28 -17.11
C ILE A 119 2.06 0.41 -16.06
N ASN A 120 2.43 -0.83 -16.42
CA ASN A 120 3.16 -1.70 -15.51
C ASN A 120 4.56 -1.17 -15.19
N GLU A 121 5.27 -0.67 -16.21
CA GLU A 121 6.58 -0.04 -16.04
C GLU A 121 6.49 1.17 -15.11
N PHE A 122 5.49 2.04 -15.29
CA PHE A 122 5.28 3.20 -14.41
C PHE A 122 4.95 2.77 -12.98
N ARG A 123 4.10 1.75 -12.81
CA ARG A 123 3.76 1.19 -11.49
C ARG A 123 5.02 0.66 -10.79
N CYS A 124 5.84 -0.13 -11.48
CA CYS A 124 7.08 -0.67 -10.95
C CYS A 124 8.07 0.45 -10.61
N ARG A 125 8.30 1.40 -11.52
CA ARG A 125 9.23 2.53 -11.29
C ARG A 125 8.82 3.38 -10.10
N HIS A 126 7.55 3.75 -10.00
CA HIS A 126 7.04 4.58 -8.91
C HIS A 126 7.13 3.87 -7.55
N LEU A 127 6.88 2.56 -7.50
CA LEU A 127 7.07 1.77 -6.28
C LEU A 127 8.55 1.60 -5.91
N SER A 128 9.44 1.45 -6.90
CA SER A 128 10.88 1.38 -6.68
C SER A 128 11.45 2.71 -6.16
N GLU A 129 11.07 3.84 -6.74
CA GLU A 129 11.50 5.18 -6.27
C GLU A 129 11.11 5.43 -4.81
N LEU A 130 9.89 5.04 -4.43
CA LEU A 130 9.46 5.12 -3.03
C LEU A 130 10.27 4.20 -2.11
N THR A 131 10.65 3.02 -2.60
CA THR A 131 11.53 2.09 -1.87
C THR A 131 12.93 2.67 -1.69
N GLU A 132 13.54 3.23 -2.74
CA GLU A 132 14.88 3.84 -2.68
C GLU A 132 14.93 5.09 -1.79
N LEU A 133 13.87 5.90 -1.81
CA LEU A 133 13.71 7.03 -0.89
C LEU A 133 13.57 6.58 0.56
N SER A 134 12.99 5.40 0.81
CA SER A 134 12.91 4.82 2.15
C SER A 134 14.26 4.26 2.63
N GLU A 135 15.03 3.61 1.73
CA GLU A 135 16.34 3.00 2.03
C GLU A 135 17.43 4.05 2.28
N THR A 136 17.42 5.16 1.53
CA THR A 136 18.34 6.30 1.74
C THR A 136 18.18 6.90 3.14
N ASN A 137 17.01 6.73 3.76
CA ASN A 137 16.70 7.19 5.11
C ASN A 137 16.89 6.10 6.19
N GLY A 138 17.49 4.95 5.85
CA GLY A 138 17.92 3.92 6.82
C GLY A 138 16.87 2.86 7.20
N ASN A 139 15.72 2.82 6.52
CA ASN A 139 14.68 1.82 6.77
C ASN A 139 14.54 0.88 5.56
N SER A 140 14.92 -0.39 5.71
CA SER A 140 14.69 -1.43 4.71
C SER A 140 13.32 -2.08 4.92
N PHE A 141 12.26 -1.53 4.30
CA PHE A 141 10.96 -2.20 4.35
C PHE A 141 10.23 -2.19 3.01
N GLY A 142 9.72 -3.38 2.69
CA GLY A 142 9.20 -3.74 1.38
C GLY A 142 7.88 -3.04 1.06
N TYR A 143 7.93 -2.20 0.04
CA TYR A 143 6.78 -1.93 -0.79
C TYR A 143 6.27 -3.25 -1.40
N VAL A 144 4.95 -3.42 -1.46
CA VAL A 144 4.30 -4.52 -2.19
C VAL A 144 4.38 -4.21 -3.69
N GLY A 145 5.59 -4.21 -4.22
CA GLY A 145 5.86 -4.25 -5.66
C GLY A 145 6.39 -5.64 -5.95
N SER A 146 5.59 -6.47 -6.60
CA SER A 146 6.07 -7.71 -7.21
C SER A 146 7.30 -7.35 -8.05
N LYS A 147 8.50 -7.78 -7.63
CA LYS A 147 9.67 -7.76 -8.53
C LYS A 147 9.20 -8.44 -9.83
N PRO A 148 9.26 -7.77 -11.00
CA PRO A 148 9.03 -8.48 -12.24
C PRO A 148 10.10 -9.56 -12.31
N ASN A 149 9.67 -10.83 -12.32
CA ASN A 149 10.57 -11.95 -12.60
C ASN A 149 11.17 -11.69 -13.98
N SER A 150 12.43 -11.28 -14.04
CA SER A 150 13.26 -11.40 -15.23
C SER A 150 13.61 -12.88 -15.35
N SER A 151 12.73 -13.65 -15.98
CA SER A 151 12.99 -15.02 -16.40
C SER A 151 12.49 -15.15 -17.83
N ASP A 152 13.28 -14.65 -18.76
CA ASP A 152 13.10 -14.97 -20.18
C ASP A 152 14.46 -15.26 -20.82
N ASP A 153 15.09 -16.35 -20.36
CA ASP A 153 16.09 -17.05 -21.18
C ASP A 153 15.33 -17.96 -22.14
N THR A 154 14.84 -17.36 -23.23
CA THR A 154 14.36 -18.10 -24.38
C THR A 154 15.54 -18.86 -24.99
N GLN A 155 15.48 -20.20 -24.88
CA GLN A 155 16.35 -21.11 -25.62
C GLN A 155 16.22 -20.86 -27.12
N VAL A 156 17.29 -20.37 -27.75
CA VAL A 156 17.45 -20.45 -29.21
C VAL A 156 18.49 -21.51 -29.50
N SER A 157 17.99 -22.67 -29.88
CA SER A 157 18.73 -23.76 -30.52
C SER A 157 19.25 -23.30 -31.88
N GLU A 158 20.57 -23.10 -32.01
CA GLU A 158 21.25 -23.08 -33.29
C GLU A 158 21.86 -24.45 -33.58
N GLY A 159 21.27 -25.14 -34.56
CA GLY A 159 21.89 -26.29 -35.20
C GLY A 159 23.11 -25.85 -36.00
N LYS A 160 24.26 -26.48 -35.75
CA LYS A 160 25.44 -26.36 -36.60
C LYS A 160 25.81 -27.74 -37.13
N LEU A 161 25.66 -27.88 -38.45
CA LEU A 161 26.22 -28.95 -39.27
C LEU A 161 27.75 -29.03 -39.09
N ALA A 162 28.25 -30.23 -38.84
CA ALA A 162 29.56 -30.83 -39.21
C ALA A 162 29.60 -32.17 -38.43
N THR A 163 29.85 -33.36 -38.98
CA THR A 163 30.58 -33.84 -40.16
C THR A 163 30.00 -35.20 -40.55
#